data_AF-A0A6P0RKA5-F1
#
_entry.id   AF-A0A6P0RKA5-F1
#
_cell.length_a   1.000
_cell.length_b   1.000
_cell.length_c   1.000
_cell.angle_alpha   90.00
_cell.angle_beta   90.00
_cell.angle_gamma   90.00
#
_symmetry.space_group_name_H-M   'P 1'
#
loop_
_entity.id
_entity.type
_entity.pdbx_description
1 polymer ?
#
loop_
_entity_poly.entity_id
_entity_poly.type
_entity_poly.pdbx_seq_one_letter_code
_entity_poly.pdbx_strand_id
1 'polypeptide(L)'
;MTLKLNHKIFFQPLVILLIIAITLGIGFRFFHLDKKVYWYDEVHTSLRVAGFNRANIDQELFQNQIIPAQQLQKYQQIQPQSTFIGTLKSLAFENPHHPPLYYLMARLWMQTFGGSLTASRSLPALISLLSLPLIYVL
;
A
#
# COMPACT_ATOMS: atom_id res chain seq x y z
N MET A 1 -16.85 14.74 -32.19
CA MET A 1 -16.66 13.31 -32.52
C MET A 1 -17.39 12.49 -31.46
N THR A 2 -18.63 12.11 -31.73
CA THR A 2 -19.46 11.36 -30.77
C THR A 2 -19.12 9.88 -30.87
N LEU A 3 -18.60 9.30 -29.79
CA LEU A 3 -18.41 7.86 -29.66
C LEU A 3 -19.80 7.20 -29.67
N LYS A 4 -20.30 6.82 -30.85
CA LYS A 4 -21.47 5.93 -30.94
C LYS A 4 -21.01 4.55 -30.48
N LEU A 5 -21.19 4.26 -29.19
CA LEU A 5 -21.00 2.92 -28.65
C LEU A 5 -22.00 1.98 -29.34
N ASN A 6 -21.51 1.17 -30.28
CA ASN A 6 -22.35 0.23 -31.02
C ASN A 6 -22.82 -0.86 -30.05
N HIS A 7 -24.09 -0.85 -29.66
CA HIS A 7 -24.65 -1.82 -28.71
C HIS A 7 -24.42 -3.28 -29.10
N LYS A 8 -24.26 -3.59 -30.41
CA LYS A 8 -23.91 -4.94 -30.87
C LYS A 8 -22.55 -5.44 -30.36
N ILE A 9 -21.60 -4.56 -30.05
CA ILE A 9 -20.27 -4.94 -29.52
C ILE A 9 -20.41 -5.51 -28.10
N PHE A 10 -21.28 -4.92 -27.27
CA PHE A 10 -21.49 -5.36 -25.88
C PHE A 10 -22.13 -6.76 -25.76
N PHE A 11 -22.84 -7.22 -26.80
CA PHE A 11 -23.46 -8.55 -26.85
C PHE A 11 -22.59 -9.62 -27.52
N GLN A 12 -21.34 -9.29 -27.88
CA GLN A 12 -20.40 -10.32 -28.35
C GLN A 12 -19.93 -11.15 -27.15
N PRO A 13 -19.95 -12.50 -27.25
CA PRO A 13 -19.57 -13.37 -26.13
C PRO A 13 -18.14 -13.09 -25.62
N LEU A 14 -17.24 -12.67 -26.52
CA LEU A 14 -15.89 -12.24 -26.17
C LEU A 14 -15.87 -11.00 -25.28
N VAL A 15 -16.68 -9.99 -25.58
CA VAL A 15 -16.75 -8.75 -24.80
C VAL A 15 -17.32 -9.01 -23.41
N ILE A 16 -18.34 -9.86 -23.31
CA ILE A 16 -18.90 -10.29 -22.02
C ILE A 16 -17.83 -11.05 -21.22
N LEU A 17 -17.11 -11.99 -21.84
CA LEU A 17 -16.02 -12.72 -21.19
C LEU A 17 -14.93 -11.77 -20.66
N LEU A 18 -14.53 -10.77 -21.45
CA LEU A 18 -13.54 -9.78 -21.03
C LEU A 18 -14.02 -8.93 -19.85
N ILE A 19 -15.28 -8.48 -19.88
CA ILE A 19 -15.88 -7.75 -18.75
C ILE A 19 -15.83 -8.60 -17.48
N ILE A 20 -16.26 -9.86 -17.57
CA ILE A 20 -16.23 -10.80 -16.44
C ILE A 20 -14.79 -10.97 -15.93
N ALA A 21 -13.83 -11.21 -16.83
CA ALA A 21 -12.44 -11.40 -16.45
C ALA A 21 -11.84 -10.16 -15.76
N ILE A 22 -12.13 -8.96 -16.26
CA ILE A 22 -11.69 -7.70 -15.64
C ILE A 22 -12.35 -7.52 -14.27
N THR A 23 -13.66 -7.73 -14.16
CA THR A 23 -14.37 -7.62 -12.88
C THR A 23 -13.84 -8.61 -11.84
N LEU A 24 -13.62 -9.86 -12.23
CA LEU A 24 -13.01 -10.87 -11.36
C LEU A 24 -11.58 -10.50 -10.98
N GLY A 25 -10.78 -10.02 -11.93
CA GLY A 25 -9.41 -9.55 -11.68
C GLY A 25 -9.37 -8.42 -10.66
N ILE A 26 -10.27 -7.44 -10.77
CA ILE A 26 -10.44 -6.36 -9.79
C ILE A 26 -10.85 -6.95 -8.44
N GLY A 27 -11.86 -7.82 -8.40
CA GLY A 27 -12.32 -8.47 -7.17
C GLY A 27 -11.20 -9.22 -6.45
N PHE A 28 -10.44 -10.05 -7.16
CA PHE A 28 -9.31 -10.80 -6.61
C PHE A 28 -8.15 -9.91 -6.15
N ARG A 29 -7.97 -8.73 -6.77
CA ARG A 29 -6.92 -7.78 -6.35
C ARG A 29 -7.15 -7.27 -4.92
N PHE A 30 -8.40 -7.03 -4.55
CA PHE A 30 -8.78 -6.53 -3.22
C PHE A 30 -9.26 -7.63 -2.26
N PHE A 31 -9.31 -8.88 -2.72
CA PHE A 31 -9.78 -10.00 -1.92
C PHE A 31 -8.81 -10.31 -0.76
N HIS A 32 -9.33 -10.29 0.46
CA HIS A 32 -8.64 -10.67 1.70
C HIS A 32 -7.25 -10.04 1.86
N LEU A 33 -7.17 -8.73 1.65
CA LEU A 33 -5.92 -7.99 1.84
C LEU A 33 -5.38 -8.11 3.26
N ASP A 34 -6.20 -8.36 4.27
CA ASP A 34 -5.82 -8.53 5.67
C ASP A 34 -5.26 -9.92 6.02
N LYS A 35 -5.69 -10.96 5.30
CA LYS A 35 -5.37 -12.37 5.66
C LYS A 35 -4.06 -12.89 5.07
N LYS A 36 -3.40 -12.11 4.22
CA LYS A 36 -2.13 -12.50 3.59
C LYS A 36 -0.97 -12.29 4.56
N VAL A 37 0.01 -13.19 4.51
CA VAL A 37 1.24 -13.11 5.32
C VAL A 37 1.88 -11.74 5.16
N TYR A 38 2.24 -11.11 6.27
CA TYR A 38 2.87 -9.79 6.29
C TYR A 38 4.34 -9.91 5.88
N TRP A 39 4.68 -9.30 4.75
CA TRP A 39 5.99 -9.50 4.12
C TRP A 39 7.05 -8.57 4.70
N TYR A 40 8.32 -8.98 4.60
CA TYR A 40 9.47 -8.23 5.12
C TYR A 40 9.50 -6.76 4.65
N ASP A 41 9.31 -6.51 3.35
CA ASP A 41 9.32 -5.15 2.81
C ASP A 41 8.10 -4.32 3.24
N GLU A 42 6.96 -4.96 3.50
CA GLU A 42 5.79 -4.28 4.05
C GLU A 42 6.07 -3.80 5.48
N VAL A 43 6.79 -4.59 6.29
CA VAL A 43 7.24 -4.20 7.64
C VAL A 43 8.09 -2.93 7.56
N HIS A 44 9.11 -2.92 6.70
CA HIS A 44 10.00 -1.75 6.54
C HIS A 44 9.25 -0.52 6.05
N THR A 45 8.32 -0.71 5.11
CA THR A 45 7.49 0.36 4.59
C THR A 45 6.62 0.95 5.70
N SER A 46 5.86 0.12 6.42
CA SER A 46 4.97 0.60 7.50
C SER A 46 5.75 1.30 8.61
N LEU A 47 6.90 0.77 9.01
CA LEU A 47 7.78 1.38 10.00
C LEU A 47 8.20 2.80 9.63
N ARG A 48 8.68 2.97 8.39
CA ARG A 48 9.13 4.25 7.83
C ARG A 48 7.99 5.24 7.73
N VAL A 49 6.86 4.78 7.20
CA VAL A 49 5.65 5.58 6.99
C VAL A 49 5.06 6.05 8.33
N ALA A 50 5.06 5.18 9.34
CA ALA A 50 4.64 5.49 10.71
C ALA A 50 5.56 6.51 11.42
N GLY A 51 6.79 6.66 10.95
CA GLY A 51 7.77 7.61 11.47
C GLY A 51 8.72 7.05 12.52
N PHE A 52 8.80 5.72 12.65
CA PHE A 52 9.75 5.09 13.56
C PHE A 52 11.15 5.00 12.94
N ASN A 53 12.17 5.20 13.78
CA ASN A 53 13.56 4.97 13.41
C ASN A 53 13.98 3.54 13.77
N ARG A 54 14.61 2.85 12.81
CA ARG A 54 15.07 1.47 12.97
C ARG A 54 16.09 1.32 14.12
N ALA A 55 17.00 2.28 14.29
CA ALA A 55 18.01 2.23 15.35
C ALA A 55 17.37 2.18 16.75
N ASN A 56 16.29 2.94 16.96
CA ASN A 56 15.58 2.95 18.24
C ASN A 56 14.81 1.64 18.45
N ILE A 57 14.24 1.07 17.39
CA ILE A 57 13.51 -0.19 17.46
C ILE A 57 14.44 -1.35 17.78
N ASP A 58 15.61 -1.40 17.14
CA ASP A 58 16.58 -2.46 17.38
C ASP A 58 17.01 -2.45 18.87
N GLN A 59 17.19 -1.27 19.47
CA GLN A 59 17.47 -1.14 20.91
C GLN A 59 16.31 -1.59 21.81
N GLU A 60 15.05 -1.40 21.40
CA GLU A 60 13.87 -1.87 22.14
C GLU A 60 13.65 -3.39 22.00
N LEU A 61 13.87 -3.95 20.81
CA LEU A 61 13.47 -5.32 20.49
C LEU A 61 14.56 -6.36 20.80
N PHE A 62 15.85 -6.02 20.66
CA PHE A 62 16.95 -6.97 20.84
C PHE A 62 17.42 -7.06 22.31
N GLN A 63 16.48 -7.13 23.24
CA GLN A 63 16.74 -7.23 24.68
C GLN A 63 16.74 -8.66 25.22
N ASN A 64 16.92 -9.67 24.35
CA ASN A 64 16.89 -11.09 24.69
C ASN A 64 15.58 -11.53 25.37
N GLN A 65 14.46 -10.95 24.92
CA GLN A 65 13.10 -11.21 25.44
C GLN A 65 12.20 -11.74 24.33
N ILE A 66 11.20 -12.56 24.71
CA ILE A 66 10.16 -13.02 23.79
C ILE A 66 9.14 -11.89 23.63
N ILE A 67 8.98 -11.39 22.41
CA ILE A 67 8.08 -10.27 22.10
C ILE A 67 6.82 -10.81 21.41
N PRO A 68 5.63 -10.65 22.01
CA PRO A 68 4.39 -11.07 21.38
C PRO A 68 4.07 -10.22 20.15
N ALA A 69 3.49 -10.83 19.12
CA ALA A 69 3.19 -10.16 17.84
C ALA A 69 2.30 -8.91 18.00
N GLN A 70 1.42 -8.90 19.01
CA GLN A 70 0.54 -7.78 19.34
C GLN A 70 1.32 -6.52 19.72
N GLN A 71 2.47 -6.66 20.40
CA GLN A 71 3.33 -5.51 20.72
C GLN A 71 3.99 -4.92 19.49
N LEU A 72 4.25 -5.74 18.47
CA LEU A 72 4.83 -5.29 17.20
C LEU A 72 3.82 -4.53 16.33
N GLN A 73 2.51 -4.72 16.54
CA GLN A 73 1.47 -3.99 15.81
C GLN A 73 1.50 -2.48 16.10
N LYS A 74 2.10 -2.04 17.22
CA LYS A 74 2.29 -0.61 17.52
C LYS A 74 3.07 0.11 16.41
N TYR A 75 3.99 -0.59 15.76
CA TYR A 75 4.84 -0.09 14.68
C TYR A 75 4.12 0.03 13.33
N GLN A 76 2.92 -0.55 13.23
CA GLN A 76 2.03 -0.39 12.08
C GLN A 76 1.07 0.78 12.27
N GLN A 77 1.21 1.58 13.32
CA GLN A 77 0.40 2.78 13.56
C GLN A 77 1.29 4.01 13.56
N ILE A 78 0.75 5.17 13.16
CA ILE A 78 1.53 6.40 13.13
C ILE A 78 1.99 6.73 14.55
N GLN A 79 3.30 6.89 14.73
CA GLN A 79 3.86 7.26 16.01
C GLN A 79 3.29 8.62 16.44
N PRO A 80 2.72 8.73 17.65
CA PRO A 80 2.28 10.01 18.20
C PRO A 80 3.46 10.99 18.16
N GLN A 81 3.24 12.20 17.64
CA GLN A 81 4.25 13.25 17.44
C GLN A 81 5.16 13.11 16.21
N SER A 82 5.00 12.08 15.36
CA SER A 82 5.75 12.04 14.10
C SER A 82 5.21 13.05 13.09
N THR A 83 6.11 13.80 12.44
CA THR A 83 5.75 14.81 11.44
C THR A 83 6.06 14.36 10.03
N PHE A 84 5.36 14.93 9.04
CA PHE A 84 5.58 14.62 7.62
C PHE A 84 7.00 14.93 7.18
N ILE A 85 7.53 16.04 7.69
CA ILE A 85 8.93 16.45 7.48
C ILE A 85 9.89 15.49 8.20
N GLY A 86 9.53 14.98 9.38
CA GLY A 86 10.31 13.96 10.08
C GLY A 86 10.46 12.68 9.26
N THR A 87 9.37 12.21 8.64
CA THR A 87 9.42 11.06 7.73
C THR A 87 10.27 11.34 6.49
N LEU A 88 10.12 12.52 5.87
CA LEU A 88 10.94 12.90 4.71
C LEU A 88 12.44 12.97 5.03
N LYS A 89 12.80 13.54 6.18
CA LYS A 89 14.19 13.57 6.67
C LYS A 89 14.71 12.16 6.92
N SER A 90 13.94 11.32 7.60
CA SER A 90 14.34 9.93 7.85
C SER A 90 14.59 9.17 6.55
N LEU A 91 13.75 9.35 5.53
CA LEU A 91 13.98 8.78 4.20
C LEU A 91 15.24 9.31 3.52
N ALA A 92 15.44 10.63 3.53
CA ALA A 92 16.56 11.28 2.86
C ALA A 92 17.92 10.90 3.47
N PHE A 93 17.99 10.76 4.79
CA PHE A 93 19.26 10.56 5.50
C PHE A 93 19.56 9.09 5.82
N GLU A 94 18.57 8.25 6.07
CA GLU A 94 18.83 6.87 6.52
C GLU A 94 18.74 5.84 5.40
N ASN A 95 17.96 6.10 4.33
CA ASN A 95 17.80 5.17 3.20
C ASN A 95 17.62 5.93 1.86
N PRO A 96 18.66 6.65 1.40
CA PRO A 96 18.60 7.44 0.16
C PRO A 96 18.36 6.60 -1.11
N HIS A 97 18.38 5.27 -1.01
CA HIS A 97 18.14 4.34 -2.12
C HIS A 97 16.66 4.21 -2.51
N HIS A 98 15.71 4.73 -1.72
CA HIS A 98 14.29 4.64 -2.02
C HIS A 98 13.69 6.02 -2.34
N PRO A 99 13.08 6.20 -3.55
CA PRO A 99 12.42 7.45 -3.90
C PRO A 99 11.30 7.79 -2.90
N PRO A 100 11.21 9.04 -2.43
CA PRO A 100 10.34 9.38 -1.30
C PRO A 100 8.86 9.38 -1.66
N LEU A 101 8.51 9.51 -2.95
CA LEU A 101 7.13 9.73 -3.39
C LEU A 101 6.14 8.70 -2.85
N TYR A 102 6.45 7.41 -3.00
CA TYR A 102 5.54 6.35 -2.54
C TYR A 102 5.34 6.38 -1.02
N TYR A 103 6.41 6.61 -0.26
CA TYR A 103 6.34 6.66 1.20
C TYR A 103 5.53 7.87 1.70
N LEU A 104 5.62 9.00 1.00
CA LEU A 104 4.80 10.18 1.31
C LEU A 104 3.32 9.91 1.01
N MET A 105 3.02 9.28 -0.14
CA MET A 105 1.65 8.86 -0.46
C MET A 105 1.12 7.86 0.56
N ALA A 106 1.92 6.86 0.94
CA ALA A 106 1.57 5.88 1.95
C ALA A 106 1.34 6.52 3.32
N ARG A 107 2.10 7.56 3.69
CA ARG A 107 1.90 8.30 4.94
C ARG A 107 0.59 9.06 4.96
N LEU A 108 0.27 9.77 3.87
CA LEU A 108 -1.01 10.45 3.75
C LEU A 108 -2.17 9.45 3.79
N TRP A 109 -2.03 8.33 3.08
CA TRP A 109 -3.03 7.27 3.06
C TRP A 109 -3.26 6.65 4.45
N MET A 110 -2.18 6.41 5.19
CA MET A 110 -2.23 5.91 6.56
C MET A 110 -2.85 6.91 7.53
N GLN A 111 -2.65 8.22 7.32
CA GLN A 111 -3.30 9.27 8.09
C GLN A 111 -4.82 9.31 7.85
N THR A 112 -5.27 9.03 6.63
CA THR A 112 -6.69 9.10 6.27
C THR A 112 -7.46 7.81 6.55
N PHE A 113 -6.83 6.64 6.35
CA PHE A 113 -7.48 5.32 6.44
C PHE A 113 -6.96 4.46 7.60
N GLY A 114 -5.97 4.94 8.35
CA GLY A 114 -5.36 4.25 9.48
C GLY A 114 -4.23 3.29 9.10
N GLY A 115 -3.59 2.71 10.12
CA GLY A 115 -2.45 1.79 9.98
C GLY A 115 -2.81 0.30 9.82
N SER A 116 -4.06 -0.02 9.48
CA SER A 116 -4.45 -1.42 9.29
C SER A 116 -3.78 -2.04 8.05
N LEU A 117 -3.56 -3.35 8.06
CA LEU A 117 -3.03 -4.08 6.90
C LEU A 117 -3.86 -3.85 5.64
N THR A 118 -5.18 -3.82 5.76
CA THR A 118 -6.10 -3.52 4.66
C THR A 118 -5.84 -2.14 4.08
N ALA A 119 -5.70 -1.11 4.92
CA ALA A 119 -5.44 0.25 4.47
C ALA A 119 -4.06 0.36 3.82
N SER A 120 -3.01 -0.19 4.42
CA SER A 120 -1.66 -0.14 3.83
C SER A 120 -1.60 -0.86 2.47
N ARG A 121 -2.31 -1.99 2.32
CA ARG A 121 -2.33 -2.77 1.07
C ARG A 121 -3.30 -2.22 0.01
N SER A 122 -4.31 -1.44 0.40
CA SER A 122 -5.27 -0.87 -0.55
C SER A 122 -4.65 0.19 -1.45
N LEU A 123 -3.67 0.97 -0.95
CA LEU A 123 -2.97 1.97 -1.75
C LEU A 123 -2.21 1.36 -2.95
N PRO A 124 -1.27 0.40 -2.77
CA PRO A 124 -0.59 -0.22 -3.91
C PRO A 124 -1.56 -1.03 -4.79
N ALA A 125 -2.62 -1.61 -4.22
CA ALA A 125 -3.66 -2.27 -5.01
C ALA A 125 -4.40 -1.28 -5.93
N LEU A 126 -4.74 -0.10 -5.43
CA LEU A 126 -5.38 0.98 -6.20
C LEU A 126 -4.45 1.53 -7.28
N ILE A 127 -3.19 1.83 -6.94
CA ILE A 127 -2.20 2.32 -7.90
C ILE A 127 -2.01 1.29 -9.03
N SER A 128 -1.91 0.01 -8.70
CA SER A 128 -1.81 -1.06 -9.69
C SER A 128 -3.06 -1.23 -10.55
N LEU A 129 -4.25 -0.91 -10.02
CA LEU A 129 -5.47 -0.96 -10.82
C LEU A 129 -5.51 0.21 -11.80
N LEU A 130 -5.15 1.41 -11.34
CA LEU A 130 -5.11 2.63 -12.17
C LEU A 130 -3.99 2.59 -13.22
N SER A 131 -2.89 1.89 -12.97
CA SER A 131 -1.80 1.79 -13.94
C SER A 131 -2.21 1.05 -15.22
N LEU A 132 -3.11 0.07 -15.16
CA LEU A 132 -3.54 -0.71 -16.33
C LEU A 132 -4.19 0.16 -17.43
N PRO A 133 -5.24 0.97 -17.15
CA PRO A 133 -5.79 1.87 -18.16
C PRO A 133 -4.81 2.98 -18.55
N LEU A 134 -3.99 3.48 -17.61
CA LEU A 134 -3.02 4.53 -17.91
C LEU A 134 -1.95 4.08 -18.90
N ILE A 135 -1.43 2.85 -18.75
CA ILE A 135 -0.46 2.27 -19.69
C ILE A 135 -1.06 2.10 -21.09
N TYR A 136 -2.36 1.82 -21.18
CA TYR A 136 -3.03 1.64 -22.47
C TYR A 136 -3.31 2.97 -23.19
N VAL A 137 -3.52 4.05 -22.44
CA VAL A 137 -3.94 5.35 -22.99
C VAL A 137 -2.77 6.30 -23.24
N LEU A 138 -1.67 6.18 -22.48
CA LEU A 138 -0.46 7.00 -22.60
C LEU A 138 0.46 6.50 -23.72
#